data_AF-C3XTG5-F1
#
_entry.id   AF-C3XTG5-F1
#
_cell.length_a   1.000
_cell.length_b   1.000
_cell.length_c   1.000
_cell.angle_alpha   90.00
_cell.angle_beta   90.00
_cell.angle_gamma   90.00
#
_symmetry.space_group_name_H-M   'P 1'
#
loop_
_entity.id
_entity.type
_entity.pdbx_description
1 polymer ?
#
loop_
_entity_poly.entity_id
_entity_poly.type
_entity_poly.pdbx_seq_one_letter_code
_entity_poly.pdbx_strand_id
1 'polypeptide(L)'
;WRMAGYEEEVVKFAVFSRIMLILWQMVSNNLIPDHDAGVFNPPVRHPVGIGDQFMDALFGGFSHWDSAHFLYIADNGYTIQKHFAFFPLFPTTVKTVSETVLFPLHFFMNGHSALLVTAVAVNVLFFVAATFVLFRLSIMTLHDRQLALRTALLFCINPAGIFMSAAYSESLFAFVSFYGMLAMERKQYLPATLLFALSSTTRSNGIVNCGFVVFFTAKELMIKLRLPLIEFSSQDVLFIILKSISTVCYISAILAPFVAFQYHAYHLYCGDFKREKALVLWHPLFPTDNEEFLPPGSTTIPPWCNWTVPSAYSYIQDSFWDVGFLRYYQLKQIPNFILAAPLIALCGFAVYSYCRVNWSLCRTLGLGAERKEDEEKPRTGFNSPQVFVYIAHLSFLLLFSVTNMHIQVVTRFLASSSPVIYWFAAHLTRDDPQHSKTNPAAPENTVYPTNPVLQQIHNWKSARRTTQGVLGYFLFYNVVGVALHSNFFNWT
;
A
#
# COMPACT_ATOMS: atom_id res chain seq x y z
N TRP A 1 23.43 -17.02 3.94
CA TRP A 1 22.79 -16.13 2.97
C TRP A 1 23.73 -15.01 2.60
N ARG A 2 24.53 -15.15 1.53
CA ARG A 2 25.31 -14.03 0.99
C ARG A 2 24.43 -13.34 -0.04
N MET A 3 23.92 -12.15 0.28
CA MET A 3 23.21 -11.31 -0.68
C MET A 3 24.18 -10.92 -1.80
N ALA A 4 23.74 -10.98 -3.06
CA ALA A 4 24.52 -10.48 -4.20
C ALA A 4 24.35 -8.95 -4.31
N GLY A 5 25.36 -8.23 -4.81
CA GLY A 5 25.51 -6.78 -4.63
C GLY A 5 24.27 -5.89 -4.79
N TYR A 6 23.37 -6.17 -5.75
CA TYR A 6 22.12 -5.39 -5.91
C TYR A 6 21.12 -5.58 -4.76
N GLU A 7 20.97 -6.80 -4.24
CA GLU A 7 20.05 -7.09 -3.14
C GLU A 7 20.51 -6.39 -1.85
N GLU A 8 21.82 -6.40 -1.61
CA GLU A 8 22.42 -5.72 -0.46
C GLU A 8 22.21 -4.20 -0.55
N GLU A 9 22.41 -3.61 -1.73
CA GLU A 9 22.18 -2.17 -1.95
C GLU A 9 20.72 -1.78 -1.74
N VAL A 10 19.77 -2.59 -2.20
CA VAL A 10 18.34 -2.34 -2.00
C VAL A 10 18.00 -2.29 -0.50
N VAL A 11 18.48 -3.27 0.27
CA VAL A 11 18.21 -3.32 1.72
C VAL A 11 18.88 -2.16 2.45
N LYS A 12 20.16 -1.88 2.12
CA LYS A 12 20.91 -0.75 2.72
C LYS A 12 20.20 0.57 2.47
N PHE A 13 19.79 0.85 1.23
CA PHE A 13 19.13 2.09 0.88
C PHE A 13 17.73 2.20 1.49
N ALA A 14 16.98 1.10 1.60
CA ALA A 14 15.68 1.09 2.28
C ALA A 14 15.81 1.43 3.77
N VAL A 15 16.78 0.83 4.47
CA VAL A 15 17.05 1.15 5.88
C VAL A 15 17.49 2.61 6.02
N PHE A 16 18.43 3.04 5.18
CA PHE A 16 18.92 4.43 5.18
C PHE A 16 17.77 5.44 4.96
N SER A 17 16.89 5.21 4.00
CA SER A 17 15.77 6.13 3.72
C SER A 17 14.80 6.22 4.89
N ARG A 18 14.57 5.13 5.63
CA ARG A 18 13.72 5.13 6.82
C ARG A 18 14.36 5.88 7.98
N ILE A 19 15.66 5.70 8.23
CA ILE A 19 16.38 6.47 9.24
C ILE A 19 16.32 7.96 8.92
N MET A 20 16.57 8.35 7.67
CA MET A 20 16.50 9.76 7.26
C MET A 20 15.08 10.34 7.43
N LEU A 21 14.04 9.56 7.10
CA LEU A 21 12.66 10.01 7.29
C LEU A 21 12.31 10.18 8.76
N ILE A 22 12.70 9.25 9.63
CA ILE A 22 12.51 9.34 11.08
C ILE A 22 13.21 10.59 11.64
N LEU A 23 14.46 10.83 11.26
CA LEU A 23 15.20 12.02 11.69
C LEU A 23 14.52 13.31 11.23
N TRP A 24 14.03 13.34 10.00
CA TRP A 24 13.35 14.52 9.46
C TRP A 24 11.98 14.76 10.11
N GLN A 25 11.21 13.71 10.37
CA GLN A 25 9.98 13.79 11.15
C GLN A 25 10.26 14.30 12.57
N MET A 26 11.27 13.75 13.25
CA MET A 26 11.67 14.21 14.59
C MET A 26 11.99 15.71 14.57
N VAL A 27 12.81 16.18 13.64
CA VAL A 27 13.15 17.61 13.53
C VAL A 27 11.89 18.45 13.30
N SER A 28 11.02 18.04 12.38
CA SER A 28 9.80 18.80 12.05
C SER A 28 8.82 18.84 13.23
N ASN A 29 8.59 17.70 13.88
CA ASN A 29 7.71 17.54 15.04
C ASN A 29 8.07 18.49 16.20
N ASN A 30 9.37 18.71 16.43
CA ASN A 30 9.83 19.53 17.56
C ASN A 30 10.00 21.01 17.20
N LEU A 31 10.11 21.37 15.92
CA LEU A 31 10.39 22.75 15.50
C LEU A 31 9.14 23.50 15.00
N ILE A 32 8.16 22.80 14.45
CA ILE A 32 6.97 23.39 13.85
C ILE A 32 5.78 23.11 14.77
N PRO A 33 4.99 24.12 15.15
CA PRO A 33 3.81 23.93 15.99
C PRO A 33 2.70 23.19 15.24
N ASP A 34 1.93 22.41 15.97
CA ASP A 34 0.80 21.67 15.43
C ASP A 34 -0.35 22.59 15.01
N HIS A 35 -0.93 22.28 13.84
CA HIS A 35 -2.15 22.92 13.37
C HIS A 35 -3.40 22.25 13.99
N ASP A 36 -4.35 23.03 14.50
CA ASP A 36 -5.64 22.47 14.93
C ASP A 36 -6.51 22.12 13.72
N ALA A 37 -6.49 20.84 13.34
CA ALA A 37 -7.21 20.33 12.18
C ALA A 37 -8.63 19.81 12.53
N GLY A 38 -9.09 19.86 13.79
CA GLY A 38 -10.43 19.40 14.19
C GLY A 38 -10.71 17.93 13.88
N VAL A 39 -9.66 17.09 13.83
CA VAL A 39 -9.73 15.66 13.49
C VAL A 39 -9.80 14.82 14.77
N PHE A 40 -10.07 13.52 14.64
CA PHE A 40 -10.04 12.60 15.77
C PHE A 40 -8.71 12.69 16.53
N ASN A 41 -8.80 13.17 17.76
CA ASN A 41 -7.68 13.24 18.68
C ASN A 41 -8.14 12.58 19.98
N PRO A 42 -7.70 11.34 20.28
CA PRO A 42 -8.09 10.67 21.50
C PRO A 42 -7.61 11.48 22.73
N PRO A 43 -8.26 11.35 23.90
CA PRO A 43 -7.86 12.07 25.11
C PRO A 43 -6.35 11.93 25.33
N VAL A 44 -5.66 13.07 25.38
CA VAL A 44 -4.20 13.13 25.44
C VAL A 44 -3.74 12.42 26.70
N ARG A 45 -3.09 11.25 26.52
CA ARG A 45 -2.33 10.63 27.61
C ARG A 45 -0.98 11.34 27.65
N HIS A 46 -0.88 12.37 28.49
CA HIS A 46 0.37 13.10 28.65
C HIS A 46 1.53 12.14 28.95
N PRO A 47 2.71 12.32 28.33
CA PRO A 47 3.87 11.50 28.61
C PRO A 47 4.24 11.67 30.09
N VAL A 48 4.13 10.59 30.85
CA VAL A 48 4.26 10.62 32.31
C VAL A 48 5.73 10.51 32.73
N GLY A 49 6.51 9.66 32.04
CA GLY A 49 7.92 9.45 32.32
C GLY A 49 8.88 10.11 31.31
N ILE A 50 10.17 10.17 31.68
CA ILE A 50 11.25 10.65 30.79
C ILE A 50 11.33 9.80 29.51
N GLY A 51 11.11 8.49 29.63
CA GLY A 51 11.05 7.58 28.49
C GLY A 51 9.91 7.92 27.52
N ASP A 52 8.72 8.24 28.05
CA ASP A 52 7.59 8.66 27.24
C ASP A 52 7.86 9.99 26.54
N GLN A 53 8.42 10.97 27.24
CA GLN A 53 8.76 12.29 26.67
C GLN A 53 9.81 12.18 25.56
N PHE A 54 10.83 11.32 25.75
CA PHE A 54 11.83 11.07 24.73
C PHE A 54 11.23 10.40 23.49
N MET A 55 10.37 9.39 23.67
CA MET A 55 9.73 8.69 22.56
C MET A 55 8.70 9.57 21.84
N ASP A 56 8.02 10.46 22.56
CA ASP A 56 7.12 11.45 21.98
C ASP A 56 7.89 12.50 21.17
N ALA A 57 9.01 13.01 21.68
CA ALA A 57 9.89 13.88 20.91
C ALA A 57 10.43 13.19 19.64
N LEU A 58 10.75 11.89 19.73
CA LEU A 58 11.30 11.12 18.60
C LEU A 58 10.24 10.73 17.56
N PHE A 59 9.07 10.25 17.98
CA PHE A 59 8.07 9.61 17.12
C PHE A 59 6.68 10.24 17.18
N GLY A 60 6.43 11.28 17.98
CA GLY A 60 5.10 11.87 18.19
C GLY A 60 4.39 12.24 16.88
N GLY A 61 5.14 12.78 15.92
CA GLY A 61 4.65 13.13 14.58
C GLY A 61 4.12 11.95 13.74
N PHE A 62 4.37 10.72 14.17
CA PHE A 62 3.84 9.48 13.57
C PHE A 62 2.56 8.97 14.23
N SER A 63 2.07 9.62 15.29
CA SER A 63 0.81 9.30 15.96
C SER A 63 -0.40 10.08 15.41
N HIS A 64 -0.16 11.07 14.55
CA HIS A 64 -1.17 11.97 13.99
C HIS A 64 -2.03 11.35 12.88
N TRP A 65 -3.16 12.00 12.59
CA TRP A 65 -4.13 11.58 11.58
C TRP A 65 -4.70 10.18 11.85
N ASP A 66 -4.77 9.32 10.82
CA ASP A 66 -5.34 7.98 10.98
C ASP A 66 -4.46 7.06 11.85
N SER A 67 -3.23 7.45 12.15
CA SER A 67 -2.38 6.73 13.11
C SER A 67 -3.03 6.65 14.49
N ALA A 68 -3.74 7.70 14.90
CA ALA A 68 -4.47 7.72 16.16
C ALA A 68 -5.54 6.63 16.22
N HIS A 69 -6.24 6.37 15.11
CA HIS A 69 -7.21 5.28 15.02
C HIS A 69 -6.55 3.90 15.15
N PHE A 70 -5.44 3.66 14.43
CA PHE A 70 -4.73 2.37 14.51
C PHE A 70 -4.15 2.10 15.90
N LEU A 71 -3.53 3.11 16.53
CA LEU A 71 -3.00 3.00 17.88
C LEU A 71 -4.11 2.79 18.91
N TYR A 72 -5.24 3.49 18.77
CA TYR A 72 -6.40 3.29 19.62
C TYR A 72 -6.93 1.86 19.51
N ILE A 73 -7.09 1.33 18.29
CA ILE A 73 -7.59 -0.03 18.06
C ILE A 73 -6.60 -1.07 18.64
N ALA A 74 -5.29 -0.83 18.54
CA ALA A 74 -4.30 -1.73 19.13
C ALA A 74 -4.41 -1.76 20.67
N ASP A 75 -4.64 -0.62 21.31
CA ASP A 75 -4.78 -0.52 22.77
C ASP A 75 -6.14 -1.07 23.24
N ASN A 76 -7.24 -0.57 22.67
CA ASN A 76 -8.60 -0.74 23.19
C ASN A 76 -9.47 -1.71 22.37
N GLY A 77 -9.05 -2.11 21.18
CA GLY A 77 -9.85 -2.89 20.25
C GLY A 77 -10.93 -2.09 19.52
N TYR A 78 -11.87 -2.81 18.91
CA TYR A 78 -12.97 -2.23 18.12
C TYR A 78 -14.14 -1.79 19.00
N THR A 79 -13.94 -0.71 19.75
CA THR A 79 -14.92 -0.17 20.71
C THR A 79 -15.68 1.05 20.20
N ILE A 80 -15.33 1.56 19.02
CA ILE A 80 -15.99 2.68 18.35
C ILE A 80 -16.41 2.23 16.95
N GLN A 81 -17.65 2.53 16.55
CA GLN A 81 -18.21 2.05 15.28
C GLN A 81 -17.36 2.49 14.08
N LYS A 82 -16.96 3.77 14.06
CA LYS A 82 -16.12 4.37 13.01
C LYS A 82 -14.81 3.61 12.78
N HIS A 83 -14.31 2.87 13.76
CA HIS A 83 -13.08 2.09 13.63
C HIS A 83 -13.19 0.90 12.68
N PHE A 84 -14.39 0.44 12.30
CA PHE A 84 -14.55 -0.62 11.30
C PHE A 84 -14.15 -0.20 9.86
N ALA A 85 -13.77 1.06 9.63
CA ALA A 85 -13.05 1.47 8.42
C ALA A 85 -11.58 1.01 8.41
N PHE A 86 -10.98 0.80 9.60
CA PHE A 86 -9.59 0.40 9.77
C PHE A 86 -9.49 -1.11 10.00
N PHE A 87 -8.82 -1.80 9.11
CA PHE A 87 -8.83 -3.26 9.05
C PHE A 87 -7.86 -3.91 10.07
N PRO A 88 -8.14 -5.12 10.55
CA PRO A 88 -7.60 -5.60 11.83
C PRO A 88 -6.16 -6.10 11.80
N LEU A 89 -5.59 -6.45 10.64
CA LEU A 89 -4.29 -7.13 10.63
C LEU A 89 -3.16 -6.24 11.18
N PHE A 90 -3.10 -4.97 10.80
CA PHE A 90 -2.06 -4.06 11.26
C PHE A 90 -2.13 -3.77 12.77
N PRO A 91 -3.24 -3.25 13.33
CA PRO A 91 -3.30 -2.95 14.77
C PRO A 91 -3.14 -4.19 15.65
N THR A 92 -3.65 -5.36 15.20
CA THR A 92 -3.44 -6.63 15.91
C THR A 92 -1.96 -7.01 15.90
N THR A 93 -1.27 -6.86 14.76
CA THR A 93 0.18 -7.13 14.66
C THR A 93 0.97 -6.23 15.61
N VAL A 94 0.66 -4.92 15.63
CA VAL A 94 1.30 -3.96 16.54
C VAL A 94 1.07 -4.35 18.00
N LYS A 95 -0.17 -4.68 18.38
CA LYS A 95 -0.48 -5.13 19.74
C LYS A 95 0.30 -6.39 20.11
N THR A 96 0.21 -7.44 19.29
CA THR A 96 0.87 -8.72 19.56
C THR A 96 2.38 -8.57 19.67
N VAL A 97 3.02 -7.81 18.77
CA VAL A 97 4.47 -7.57 18.84
C VAL A 97 4.85 -6.76 20.08
N SER A 98 4.05 -5.76 20.46
CA SER A 98 4.27 -4.93 21.65
C SER A 98 4.18 -5.75 22.94
N GLU A 99 3.19 -6.65 23.03
CA GLU A 99 2.95 -7.48 24.22
C GLU A 99 3.85 -8.73 24.30
N THR A 100 4.56 -9.08 23.22
CA THR A 100 5.43 -10.28 23.17
C THR A 100 6.89 -9.94 22.95
N VAL A 101 7.27 -9.59 21.71
CA VAL A 101 8.66 -9.37 21.30
C VAL A 101 9.24 -8.10 21.94
N LEU A 102 8.44 -7.04 22.03
CA LEU A 102 8.83 -5.75 22.59
C LEU A 102 8.25 -5.49 23.98
N PHE A 103 7.80 -6.55 24.67
CA PHE A 103 7.30 -6.48 26.04
C PHE A 103 8.24 -5.74 27.01
N PRO A 104 9.59 -5.87 26.93
CA PRO A 104 10.48 -5.14 27.81
C PRO A 104 10.34 -3.62 27.76
N LEU A 105 9.80 -3.03 26.68
CA LEU A 105 9.56 -1.59 26.60
C LEU A 105 8.56 -1.11 27.66
N HIS A 106 7.57 -1.94 28.02
CA HIS A 106 6.54 -1.61 29.00
C HIS A 106 7.08 -1.38 30.42
N PHE A 107 8.33 -1.80 30.71
CA PHE A 107 8.99 -1.46 31.98
C PHE A 107 9.52 -0.03 32.02
N PHE A 108 9.73 0.61 30.87
CA PHE A 108 10.38 1.92 30.77
C PHE A 108 9.44 3.05 30.30
N MET A 109 8.32 2.70 29.69
CA MET A 109 7.36 3.64 29.11
C MET A 109 5.93 3.10 29.23
N ASN A 110 4.95 3.98 29.05
CA ASN A 110 3.55 3.63 29.07
C ASN A 110 3.16 2.76 27.85
N GLY A 111 2.00 2.09 27.94
CA GLY A 111 1.53 1.20 26.87
C GLY A 111 1.32 1.91 25.53
N HIS A 112 0.92 3.19 25.54
CA HIS A 112 0.71 3.95 24.30
C HIS A 112 2.03 4.25 23.57
N SER A 113 3.05 4.73 24.30
CA SER A 113 4.39 4.96 23.77
C SER A 113 5.03 3.65 23.29
N ALA A 114 4.84 2.55 24.03
CA ALA A 114 5.29 1.23 23.59
C ALA A 114 4.62 0.78 22.28
N LEU A 115 3.32 1.01 22.12
CA LEU A 115 2.59 0.74 20.88
C LEU A 115 3.07 1.61 19.71
N LEU A 116 3.34 2.90 19.94
CA LEU A 116 3.87 3.81 18.91
C LEU A 116 5.24 3.35 18.42
N VAL A 117 6.18 3.08 19.34
CA VAL A 117 7.51 2.56 19.00
C VAL A 117 7.39 1.23 18.24
N THR A 118 6.49 0.35 18.70
CA THR A 118 6.24 -0.92 18.03
C THR A 118 5.69 -0.72 16.61
N ALA A 119 4.74 0.18 16.41
CA ALA A 119 4.16 0.47 15.11
C ALA A 119 5.21 0.96 14.11
N VAL A 120 6.08 1.89 14.54
CA VAL A 120 7.20 2.38 13.72
C VAL A 120 8.17 1.26 13.38
N ALA A 121 8.58 0.45 14.36
CA ALA A 121 9.51 -0.66 14.15
C ALA A 121 8.94 -1.71 13.18
N VAL A 122 7.66 -2.07 13.35
CA VAL A 122 6.92 -2.97 12.47
C VAL A 122 6.86 -2.41 11.04
N ASN A 123 6.59 -1.11 10.88
CA ASN A 123 6.53 -0.48 9.56
C ASN A 123 7.89 -0.35 8.89
N VAL A 124 8.97 -0.06 9.62
CA VAL A 124 10.33 -0.10 9.07
C VAL A 124 10.66 -1.50 8.56
N LEU A 125 10.35 -2.54 9.35
CA LEU A 125 10.58 -3.94 8.96
C LEU A 125 9.81 -4.29 7.67
N PHE A 126 8.50 -4.04 7.66
CA PHE A 126 7.68 -4.37 6.49
C PHE A 126 8.00 -3.50 5.28
N PHE A 127 8.42 -2.25 5.46
CA PHE A 127 8.86 -1.40 4.36
C PHE A 127 10.12 -1.94 3.67
N VAL A 128 11.13 -2.33 4.46
CA VAL A 128 12.36 -2.94 3.93
C VAL A 128 12.03 -4.26 3.22
N ALA A 129 11.17 -5.08 3.83
CA ALA A 129 10.71 -6.33 3.22
C ALA A 129 9.93 -6.09 1.93
N ALA A 130 9.02 -5.11 1.89
CA ALA A 130 8.26 -4.71 0.71
C ALA A 130 9.18 -4.23 -0.41
N THR A 131 10.20 -3.44 -0.07
CA THR A 131 11.21 -2.96 -1.04
C THR A 131 11.97 -4.13 -1.67
N PHE A 132 12.44 -5.07 -0.85
CA PHE A 132 13.14 -6.26 -1.33
C PHE A 132 12.25 -7.13 -2.23
N VAL A 133 11.00 -7.36 -1.81
CA VAL A 133 10.03 -8.12 -2.60
C VAL A 133 9.69 -7.42 -3.91
N LEU A 134 9.50 -6.09 -3.89
CA LEU A 134 9.28 -5.28 -5.08
C LEU A 134 10.45 -5.39 -6.05
N PHE A 135 11.69 -5.34 -5.55
CA PHE A 135 12.88 -5.58 -6.38
C PHE A 135 12.82 -6.94 -7.08
N ARG A 136 12.54 -8.02 -6.33
CA ARG A 136 12.45 -9.38 -6.87
C ARG A 136 11.30 -9.54 -7.86
N LEU A 137 10.14 -8.95 -7.58
CA LEU A 137 9.01 -8.89 -8.49
C LEU A 137 9.38 -8.17 -9.79
N SER A 138 10.04 -7.03 -9.68
CA SER A 138 10.46 -6.21 -10.82
C SER A 138 11.46 -6.94 -11.72
N ILE A 139 12.37 -7.74 -11.17
CA ILE A 139 13.26 -8.59 -11.98
C ILE A 139 12.46 -9.58 -12.82
N MET A 140 11.45 -10.22 -12.21
CA MET A 140 10.64 -11.25 -12.88
C MET A 140 9.71 -10.66 -13.95
N THR A 141 9.16 -9.46 -13.73
CA THR A 141 8.18 -8.85 -14.65
C THR A 141 8.86 -8.03 -15.75
N LEU A 142 9.89 -7.25 -15.39
CA LEU A 142 10.56 -6.33 -16.32
C LEU A 142 11.69 -6.98 -17.09
N HIS A 143 12.28 -8.10 -16.61
CA HIS A 143 13.46 -8.72 -17.22
C HIS A 143 14.66 -7.78 -17.37
N ASP A 144 14.76 -6.75 -16.51
CA ASP A 144 15.85 -5.76 -16.50
C ASP A 144 16.25 -5.47 -15.04
N ARG A 145 17.44 -5.95 -14.64
CA ARG A 145 17.93 -5.83 -13.27
C ARG A 145 18.23 -4.39 -12.85
N GLN A 146 18.71 -3.55 -13.77
CA GLN A 146 18.99 -2.15 -13.45
C GLN A 146 17.70 -1.36 -13.29
N LEU A 147 16.71 -1.63 -14.13
CA LEU A 147 15.38 -1.04 -14.00
C LEU A 147 14.69 -1.49 -12.70
N ALA A 148 14.84 -2.76 -12.34
CA ALA A 148 14.36 -3.30 -11.07
C ALA A 148 15.04 -2.62 -9.86
N LEU A 149 16.36 -2.39 -9.90
CA LEU A 149 17.07 -1.65 -8.87
C LEU A 149 16.50 -0.23 -8.72
N ARG A 150 16.40 0.53 -9.83
CA ARG A 150 15.83 1.89 -9.82
C ARG A 150 14.41 1.90 -9.27
N THR A 151 13.59 0.92 -9.61
CA THR A 151 12.23 0.76 -9.07
C THR A 151 12.26 0.69 -7.54
N ALA A 152 13.10 -0.18 -6.97
CA ALA A 152 13.20 -0.35 -5.53
C ALA A 152 13.72 0.91 -4.82
N LEU A 153 14.71 1.59 -5.41
CA LEU A 153 15.25 2.83 -4.86
C LEU A 153 14.22 3.98 -4.92
N LEU A 154 13.44 4.08 -6.00
CA LEU A 154 12.35 5.06 -6.10
C LEU A 154 11.21 4.77 -5.12
N PHE A 155 10.93 3.49 -4.85
CA PHE A 155 10.01 3.10 -3.77
C PHE A 155 10.49 3.58 -2.40
N CYS A 156 11.81 3.56 -2.15
CA CYS A 156 12.40 4.03 -0.88
C CYS A 156 12.19 5.52 -0.61
N ILE A 157 11.99 6.32 -1.66
CA ILE A 157 11.74 7.78 -1.64
C ILE A 157 10.38 8.11 -2.26
N ASN A 158 9.39 7.23 -2.09
CA ASN A 158 8.07 7.42 -2.71
C ASN A 158 7.30 8.62 -2.10
N PRO A 159 6.41 9.29 -2.85
CA PRO A 159 5.65 10.45 -2.34
C PRO A 159 4.78 10.19 -1.10
N ALA A 160 4.39 8.95 -0.84
CA ALA A 160 3.63 8.53 0.35
C ALA A 160 4.55 8.03 1.48
N GLY A 161 5.82 8.41 1.48
CA GLY A 161 6.85 7.87 2.36
C GLY A 161 6.54 8.00 3.85
N ILE A 162 5.82 9.05 4.26
CA ILE A 162 5.38 9.25 5.65
C ILE A 162 4.38 8.18 6.11
N PHE A 163 3.37 7.85 5.29
CA PHE A 163 2.37 6.80 5.57
C PHE A 163 2.98 5.40 5.62
N MET A 164 4.15 5.21 5.01
CA MET A 164 4.91 3.96 5.06
C MET A 164 5.75 3.82 6.33
N SER A 165 5.75 4.81 7.24
CA SER A 165 6.56 4.80 8.46
C SER A 165 5.81 5.22 9.72
N ALA A 166 4.84 6.14 9.59
CA ALA A 166 3.88 6.44 10.64
C ALA A 166 3.03 5.20 11.01
N ALA A 167 2.22 5.24 12.07
CA ALA A 167 1.44 4.08 12.53
C ALA A 167 0.24 3.76 11.62
N TYR A 168 0.55 3.39 10.38
CA TYR A 168 -0.33 3.21 9.24
C TYR A 168 -0.15 1.80 8.64
N SER A 169 -1.17 1.30 7.94
CA SER A 169 -1.19 -0.08 7.44
C SER A 169 -0.49 -0.28 6.08
N GLU A 170 -0.03 0.81 5.45
CA GLU A 170 0.48 0.89 4.08
C GLU A 170 1.70 -0.01 3.84
N SER A 171 2.68 -0.03 4.75
CA SER A 171 3.90 -0.84 4.60
C SER A 171 3.62 -2.33 4.69
N LEU A 172 2.79 -2.74 5.66
CA LEU A 172 2.33 -4.12 5.76
C LEU A 172 1.53 -4.53 4.52
N PHE A 173 0.60 -3.69 4.07
CA PHE A 173 -0.22 -3.93 2.90
C PHE A 173 0.63 -4.08 1.62
N ALA A 174 1.60 -3.19 1.42
CA ALA A 174 2.52 -3.24 0.28
C ALA A 174 3.35 -4.53 0.30
N PHE A 175 3.88 -4.92 1.47
CA PHE A 175 4.64 -6.16 1.62
C PHE A 175 3.82 -7.39 1.20
N VAL A 176 2.65 -7.60 1.82
CA VAL A 176 1.85 -8.80 1.54
C VAL A 176 1.28 -8.79 0.12
N SER A 177 0.90 -7.62 -0.41
CA SER A 177 0.39 -7.50 -1.78
C SER A 177 1.47 -7.78 -2.82
N PHE A 178 2.65 -7.13 -2.72
CA PHE A 178 3.75 -7.37 -3.65
C PHE A 178 4.30 -8.78 -3.54
N TYR A 179 4.27 -9.38 -2.34
CA TYR A 179 4.71 -10.76 -2.19
C TYR A 179 3.69 -11.74 -2.79
N GLY A 180 2.39 -11.48 -2.62
CA GLY A 180 1.34 -12.22 -3.32
C GLY A 180 1.51 -12.16 -4.83
N MET A 181 1.77 -10.96 -5.37
CA MET A 181 2.08 -10.76 -6.80
C MET A 181 3.33 -11.55 -7.25
N LEU A 182 4.39 -11.55 -6.45
CA LEU A 182 5.62 -12.31 -6.73
C LEU A 182 5.37 -13.83 -6.70
N ALA A 183 4.55 -14.31 -5.76
CA ALA A 183 4.15 -15.70 -5.68
C ALA A 183 3.29 -16.11 -6.90
N MET A 184 2.41 -15.22 -7.39
CA MET A 184 1.65 -15.43 -8.62
C MET A 184 2.57 -15.58 -9.84
N GLU A 185 3.57 -14.71 -10.00
CA GLU A 185 4.57 -14.82 -11.09
C GLU A 185 5.39 -16.12 -11.00
N ARG A 186 5.56 -16.67 -9.80
CA ARG A 186 6.18 -17.99 -9.56
C ARG A 186 5.21 -19.17 -9.73
N LYS A 187 3.95 -18.92 -10.11
CA LYS A 187 2.85 -19.91 -10.19
C LYS A 187 2.55 -20.61 -8.87
N GLN A 188 2.87 -19.97 -7.74
CA GLN A 188 2.61 -20.45 -6.39
C GLN A 188 1.24 -19.95 -5.92
N TYR A 189 0.17 -20.54 -6.47
CA TYR A 189 -1.21 -20.08 -6.25
C TYR A 189 -1.65 -20.09 -4.77
N LEU A 190 -1.30 -21.14 -4.01
CA LEU A 190 -1.70 -21.24 -2.61
C LEU A 190 -0.99 -20.18 -1.72
N PRO A 191 0.35 -20.03 -1.73
CA PRO A 191 1.01 -18.93 -1.04
C PRO A 191 0.51 -17.55 -1.47
N ALA A 192 0.29 -17.34 -2.77
CA ALA A 192 -0.25 -16.09 -3.28
C ALA A 192 -1.65 -15.78 -2.72
N THR A 193 -2.53 -16.79 -2.68
CA THR A 193 -3.89 -16.67 -2.12
C THR A 193 -3.84 -16.31 -0.64
N LEU A 194 -2.96 -16.94 0.14
CA LEU A 194 -2.79 -16.62 1.56
C LEU A 194 -2.30 -15.17 1.76
N LEU A 195 -1.32 -14.73 0.96
CA LEU A 195 -0.79 -13.36 1.01
C LEU A 195 -1.85 -12.33 0.58
N PHE A 196 -2.66 -12.64 -0.43
CA PHE A 196 -3.76 -11.78 -0.85
C PHE A 196 -4.91 -11.76 0.17
N ALA A 197 -5.22 -12.88 0.83
CA ALA A 197 -6.16 -12.90 1.95
C ALA A 197 -5.65 -12.02 3.10
N LEU A 198 -4.36 -12.11 3.46
CA LEU A 198 -3.74 -11.20 4.43
C LEU A 198 -3.85 -9.73 3.99
N SER A 199 -3.66 -9.44 2.70
CA SER A 199 -3.85 -8.07 2.16
C SER A 199 -5.28 -7.56 2.36
N SER A 200 -6.29 -8.42 2.16
CA SER A 200 -7.71 -8.10 2.43
C SER A 200 -7.99 -7.89 3.92
N THR A 201 -7.23 -8.55 4.81
CA THR A 201 -7.30 -8.33 6.26
C THR A 201 -6.53 -7.08 6.72
N THR A 202 -5.59 -6.57 5.91
CA THR A 202 -4.89 -5.30 6.19
C THR A 202 -5.69 -4.09 5.73
N ARG A 203 -6.34 -4.17 4.57
CA ARG A 203 -7.14 -3.09 3.97
C ARG A 203 -8.24 -3.65 3.07
N SER A 204 -9.36 -2.95 2.99
CA SER A 204 -10.50 -3.31 2.14
C SER A 204 -10.14 -3.50 0.67
N ASN A 205 -9.24 -2.66 0.13
CA ASN A 205 -8.82 -2.73 -1.27
C ASN A 205 -7.94 -3.95 -1.59
N GLY A 206 -7.51 -4.73 -0.60
CA GLY A 206 -6.84 -6.02 -0.81
C GLY A 206 -7.70 -7.03 -1.56
N ILE A 207 -9.03 -6.91 -1.50
CA ILE A 207 -9.94 -7.80 -2.23
C ILE A 207 -9.73 -7.76 -3.74
N VAL A 208 -9.26 -6.62 -4.27
CA VAL A 208 -9.00 -6.41 -5.70
C VAL A 208 -7.87 -7.32 -6.20
N ASN A 209 -6.98 -7.78 -5.31
CA ASN A 209 -5.91 -8.70 -5.65
C ASN A 209 -6.42 -10.08 -6.13
N CYS A 210 -7.69 -10.43 -5.89
CA CYS A 210 -8.30 -11.62 -6.49
C CYS A 210 -8.25 -11.60 -8.03
N GLY A 211 -8.21 -10.41 -8.63
CA GLY A 211 -8.06 -10.20 -10.07
C GLY A 211 -6.76 -10.80 -10.63
N PHE A 212 -5.68 -10.87 -9.86
CA PHE A 212 -4.47 -11.57 -10.29
C PHE A 212 -4.72 -13.07 -10.43
N VAL A 213 -5.38 -13.70 -9.45
CA VAL A 213 -5.73 -15.12 -9.55
C VAL A 213 -6.58 -15.37 -10.78
N VAL A 214 -7.65 -14.59 -10.96
CA VAL A 214 -8.52 -14.66 -12.14
C VAL A 214 -7.72 -14.55 -13.43
N PHE A 215 -6.84 -13.57 -13.56
CA PHE A 215 -6.05 -13.35 -14.77
C PHE A 215 -5.13 -14.53 -15.08
N PHE A 216 -4.34 -14.98 -14.09
CA PHE A 216 -3.36 -16.06 -14.31
C PHE A 216 -4.05 -17.40 -14.61
N THR A 217 -5.14 -17.73 -13.90
CA THR A 217 -5.88 -18.97 -14.17
C THR A 217 -6.64 -18.88 -15.48
N ALA A 218 -7.24 -17.74 -15.83
CA ALA A 218 -7.87 -17.52 -17.13
C ALA A 218 -6.88 -17.67 -18.28
N LYS A 219 -5.64 -17.17 -18.13
CA LYS A 219 -4.60 -17.34 -19.14
C LYS A 219 -4.26 -18.80 -19.37
N GLU A 220 -4.11 -19.59 -18.30
CA GLU A 220 -3.86 -21.03 -18.40
C GLU A 220 -5.04 -21.79 -19.03
N LEU A 221 -6.28 -21.44 -18.66
CA LEU A 221 -7.50 -22.02 -19.23
C LEU A 221 -7.64 -21.68 -20.72
N MET A 222 -7.40 -20.43 -21.10
CA MET A 222 -7.50 -19.97 -22.50
C MET A 222 -6.49 -20.65 -23.42
N ILE A 223 -5.29 -20.98 -22.92
CA ILE A 223 -4.31 -21.75 -23.69
C ILE A 223 -4.85 -23.15 -24.03
N LYS A 224 -5.55 -23.80 -23.10
CA LYS A 224 -6.18 -25.11 -23.33
C LYS A 224 -7.42 -25.02 -24.22
N LEU A 225 -8.27 -24.01 -24.01
CA LEU A 225 -9.50 -23.79 -24.78
C LEU A 225 -9.26 -23.42 -26.25
N ARG A 226 -8.05 -22.99 -26.61
CA ARG A 226 -7.68 -22.70 -28.00
C ARG A 226 -7.25 -23.92 -28.81
N LEU A 227 -7.06 -25.08 -28.18
CA LEU A 227 -6.74 -26.30 -28.90
C LEU A 227 -7.94 -26.73 -29.75
N PRO A 228 -7.73 -27.29 -30.96
CA PRO A 228 -8.80 -27.86 -31.77
C PRO A 228 -9.61 -28.89 -30.97
N LEU A 229 -10.95 -28.91 -31.11
CA LEU A 229 -11.83 -29.85 -30.39
C LEU A 229 -11.47 -31.33 -30.62
N ILE A 230 -10.80 -31.63 -31.73
CA ILE A 230 -10.34 -32.98 -32.11
C ILE A 230 -9.16 -33.43 -31.22
N GLU A 231 -8.45 -32.50 -30.58
CA GLU A 231 -7.29 -32.76 -29.72
C GLU A 231 -7.66 -32.80 -28.22
N PHE A 232 -8.93 -32.60 -27.86
CA PHE A 232 -9.37 -32.57 -26.46
C PHE A 232 -9.39 -33.97 -25.83
N SER A 233 -8.52 -34.19 -24.85
CA SER A 233 -8.53 -35.40 -24.02
C SER A 233 -9.44 -35.25 -22.80
N SER A 234 -9.94 -36.37 -22.25
CA SER A 234 -10.64 -36.38 -20.95
C SER A 234 -9.80 -35.76 -19.82
N GLN A 235 -8.46 -35.81 -19.93
CA GLN A 235 -7.54 -35.16 -19.00
C GLN A 235 -7.60 -33.63 -19.08
N ASP A 236 -7.81 -33.06 -20.28
CA ASP A 236 -7.92 -31.62 -20.47
C ASP A 236 -9.25 -31.09 -19.92
N VAL A 237 -10.34 -31.85 -20.09
CA VAL A 237 -11.65 -31.54 -19.49
C VAL A 237 -11.54 -31.55 -17.97
N LEU A 238 -10.93 -32.58 -17.39
CA LEU A 238 -10.70 -32.67 -15.95
C LEU A 238 -9.83 -31.50 -15.45
N PHE A 239 -8.77 -31.15 -16.17
CA PHE A 239 -7.93 -29.99 -15.85
C PHE A 239 -8.74 -28.69 -15.81
N ILE A 240 -9.58 -28.44 -16.83
CA ILE A 240 -10.42 -27.23 -16.91
C ILE A 240 -11.38 -27.17 -15.71
N ILE A 241 -12.05 -28.28 -15.38
CA ILE A 241 -12.98 -28.34 -14.26
C ILE A 241 -12.25 -28.08 -12.94
N LEU A 242 -11.17 -28.81 -12.66
CA LEU A 242 -10.40 -28.66 -11.42
C LEU A 242 -9.80 -27.26 -11.27
N LYS A 243 -9.28 -26.69 -12.36
CA LYS A 243 -8.72 -25.33 -12.36
C LYS A 243 -9.79 -24.27 -12.14
N SER A 244 -10.99 -24.46 -12.70
CA SER A 244 -12.13 -23.56 -12.49
C SER A 244 -12.61 -23.60 -11.04
N ILE A 245 -12.78 -24.80 -10.47
CA ILE A 245 -13.13 -24.98 -9.05
C ILE A 245 -12.07 -24.34 -8.15
N SER A 246 -10.78 -24.63 -8.42
CA SER A 246 -9.66 -24.05 -7.67
C SER A 246 -9.67 -22.51 -7.72
N THR A 247 -9.97 -21.93 -8.87
CA THR A 247 -10.08 -20.47 -9.03
C THR A 247 -11.17 -19.89 -8.14
N VAL A 248 -12.36 -20.51 -8.10
CA VAL A 248 -13.45 -20.08 -7.22
C VAL A 248 -13.03 -20.19 -5.75
N CYS A 249 -12.40 -21.30 -5.35
CA CYS A 249 -11.90 -21.47 -3.98
C CYS A 249 -10.88 -20.39 -3.59
N TYR A 250 -9.94 -20.06 -4.49
CA TYR A 250 -8.96 -19.00 -4.23
C TYR A 250 -9.60 -17.61 -4.11
N ILE A 251 -10.57 -17.27 -4.97
CA ILE A 251 -11.30 -16.01 -4.87
C ILE A 251 -12.05 -15.94 -3.54
N SER A 252 -12.80 -16.99 -3.18
CA SER A 252 -13.52 -17.06 -1.93
C SER A 252 -12.59 -16.91 -0.72
N ALA A 253 -11.42 -17.54 -0.74
CA ALA A 253 -10.42 -17.40 0.32
C ALA A 253 -9.86 -15.97 0.45
N ILE A 254 -9.71 -15.23 -0.66
CA ILE A 254 -9.25 -13.83 -0.65
C ILE A 254 -10.35 -12.87 -0.13
N LEU A 255 -11.62 -13.17 -0.42
CA LEU A 255 -12.77 -12.36 0.01
C LEU A 255 -13.21 -12.67 1.46
N ALA A 256 -12.96 -13.89 1.94
CA ALA A 256 -13.42 -14.36 3.24
C ALA A 256 -13.02 -13.44 4.42
N PRO A 257 -11.80 -12.88 4.53
CA PRO A 257 -11.45 -12.01 5.65
C PRO A 257 -12.26 -10.71 5.70
N PHE A 258 -12.57 -10.12 4.54
CA PHE A 258 -13.44 -8.94 4.46
C PHE A 258 -14.84 -9.27 5.00
N VAL A 259 -15.43 -10.38 4.51
CA VAL A 259 -16.76 -10.84 4.94
C VAL A 259 -16.77 -11.17 6.43
N ALA A 260 -15.76 -11.87 6.93
CA ALA A 260 -15.63 -12.20 8.34
C ALA A 260 -15.54 -10.94 9.22
N PHE A 261 -14.82 -9.91 8.76
CA PHE A 261 -14.71 -8.65 9.49
C PHE A 261 -16.03 -7.87 9.50
N GLN A 262 -16.79 -7.86 8.39
CA GLN A 262 -18.14 -7.28 8.37
C GLN A 262 -19.11 -8.05 9.26
N TYR A 263 -19.02 -9.38 9.28
CA TYR A 263 -19.82 -10.22 10.16
C TYR A 263 -19.49 -9.97 11.64
N HIS A 264 -18.21 -9.77 11.98
CA HIS A 264 -17.80 -9.38 13.32
C HIS A 264 -18.41 -8.04 13.75
N ALA A 265 -18.42 -7.05 12.85
CA ALA A 265 -19.09 -5.76 13.10
C ALA A 265 -20.59 -5.95 13.36
N TYR A 266 -21.25 -6.76 12.53
CA TYR A 266 -22.68 -7.07 12.67
C TYR A 266 -22.99 -7.70 14.02
N HIS A 267 -22.18 -8.66 14.47
CA HIS A 267 -22.37 -9.30 15.79
C HIS A 267 -22.26 -8.32 16.96
N LEU A 268 -21.38 -7.33 16.87
CA LEU A 268 -21.16 -6.36 17.94
C LEU A 268 -22.24 -5.28 18.03
N TYR A 269 -22.80 -4.86 16.88
CA TYR A 269 -23.70 -3.72 16.80
C TYR A 269 -25.16 -4.05 16.47
N CYS A 270 -25.40 -5.16 15.76
CA CYS A 270 -26.74 -5.56 15.33
C CYS A 270 -27.25 -6.82 16.06
N GLY A 271 -26.38 -7.52 16.80
CA GLY A 271 -26.73 -8.69 17.61
C GLY A 271 -27.02 -8.35 19.08
N ASP A 272 -27.37 -9.38 19.87
CA ASP A 272 -27.65 -9.28 21.31
C ASP A 272 -26.36 -9.16 22.16
N PHE A 273 -25.45 -8.26 21.77
CA PHE A 273 -24.23 -8.03 22.54
C PHE A 273 -24.55 -7.31 23.85
N LYS A 274 -24.27 -7.96 24.98
CA LYS A 274 -24.61 -7.43 26.31
C LYS A 274 -23.89 -6.10 26.58
N ARG A 275 -24.67 -5.03 26.77
CA ARG A 275 -24.23 -3.66 27.11
C ARG A 275 -23.22 -3.60 28.26
N GLU A 276 -23.36 -4.45 29.27
CA GLU A 276 -22.43 -4.54 30.41
C GLU A 276 -20.99 -4.87 29.99
N LYS A 277 -20.81 -5.73 28.98
CA LYS A 277 -19.47 -6.06 28.45
C LYS A 277 -18.90 -4.90 27.63
N ALA A 278 -19.76 -4.18 26.91
CA ALA A 278 -19.35 -3.02 26.13
C ALA A 278 -18.87 -1.86 27.01
N LEU A 279 -19.54 -1.63 28.14
CA LEU A 279 -19.15 -0.60 29.12
C LEU A 279 -17.78 -0.87 29.76
N VAL A 280 -17.41 -2.15 29.95
CA VAL A 280 -16.07 -2.53 30.44
C VAL A 280 -14.97 -2.29 29.39
N LEU A 281 -15.31 -2.41 28.10
CA LEU A 281 -14.41 -2.15 26.97
C LEU A 281 -14.29 -0.65 26.64
N TRP A 282 -15.17 0.19 27.18
CA TRP A 282 -15.25 1.60 26.83
C TRP A 282 -14.46 2.49 27.78
N HIS A 283 -13.73 3.45 27.20
CA HIS A 283 -13.14 4.55 27.93
C HIS A 283 -14.19 5.57 28.40
N PRO A 284 -14.32 5.87 29.71
CA PRO A 284 -15.35 6.75 30.28
C PRO A 284 -15.25 8.24 29.88
N LEU A 285 -14.32 8.61 28.98
CA LEU A 285 -14.08 10.00 28.56
C LEU A 285 -14.83 10.36 27.26
N PHE A 286 -15.44 9.39 26.57
CA PHE A 286 -16.19 9.67 25.34
C PHE A 286 -17.71 9.71 25.62
N PRO A 287 -18.44 10.73 25.13
CA PRO A 287 -19.88 10.83 25.32
C PRO A 287 -20.61 9.64 24.70
N THR A 288 -21.60 9.10 25.42
CA THR A 288 -22.32 7.91 24.96
C THR A 288 -23.38 8.17 23.89
N ASP A 289 -23.75 9.43 23.74
CA ASP A 289 -24.91 9.86 22.94
C ASP A 289 -24.48 10.51 21.61
N ASN A 290 -23.20 10.41 21.25
CA ASN A 290 -22.68 10.88 19.97
C ASN A 290 -22.55 9.70 18.99
N GLU A 291 -23.21 9.80 17.83
CA GLU A 291 -23.13 8.81 16.74
C GLU A 291 -21.69 8.53 16.30
N GLU A 292 -20.78 9.50 16.45
CA GLU A 292 -19.36 9.34 16.10
C GLU A 292 -18.62 8.34 17.00
N PHE A 293 -19.01 8.24 18.27
CA PHE A 293 -18.34 7.42 19.29
C PHE A 293 -19.20 6.24 19.75
N LEU A 294 -20.14 5.81 18.90
CA LEU A 294 -21.11 4.79 19.26
C LEU A 294 -20.41 3.46 19.64
N PRO A 295 -20.58 2.99 20.89
CA PRO A 295 -20.00 1.75 21.37
C PRO A 295 -20.82 0.53 20.92
N PRO A 296 -20.25 -0.68 20.96
CA PRO A 296 -21.04 -1.91 20.90
C PRO A 296 -22.12 -1.94 22.00
N GLY A 297 -23.25 -2.60 21.77
CA GLY A 297 -24.32 -2.74 22.78
C GLY A 297 -24.97 -1.42 23.25
N SER A 298 -24.82 -0.33 22.49
CA SER A 298 -25.59 0.91 22.70
C SER A 298 -27.09 0.67 22.51
N THR A 299 -27.93 1.50 23.13
CA THR A 299 -29.38 1.50 22.88
C THR A 299 -29.73 1.96 21.47
N THR A 300 -28.87 2.77 20.84
CA THR A 300 -29.04 3.23 19.47
C THR A 300 -28.48 2.19 18.52
N ILE A 301 -29.35 1.57 17.71
CA ILE A 301 -28.97 0.59 16.70
C ILE A 301 -28.55 1.34 15.42
N PRO A 302 -27.35 1.06 14.85
CA PRO A 302 -26.93 1.70 13.63
C PRO A 302 -27.86 1.42 12.42
N PRO A 303 -28.10 2.41 11.53
CA PRO A 303 -29.01 2.24 10.39
C PRO A 303 -28.63 1.09 9.44
N TRP A 304 -27.33 0.79 9.31
CA TRP A 304 -26.83 -0.26 8.42
C TRP A 304 -27.17 -1.67 8.87
N CYS A 305 -27.62 -1.87 10.11
CA CYS A 305 -28.17 -3.15 10.56
C CYS A 305 -29.43 -3.54 9.79
N ASN A 306 -30.20 -2.56 9.30
CA ASN A 306 -31.46 -2.77 8.59
C ASN A 306 -31.30 -2.76 7.05
N TRP A 307 -30.07 -2.65 6.53
CA TRP A 307 -29.83 -2.70 5.09
C TRP A 307 -29.99 -4.13 4.56
N THR A 308 -30.41 -4.28 3.29
CA THR A 308 -30.59 -5.59 2.64
C THR A 308 -29.34 -6.48 2.74
N VAL A 309 -28.17 -5.84 2.63
CA VAL A 309 -26.89 -6.44 2.96
C VAL A 309 -26.21 -5.54 3.99
N PRO A 310 -26.22 -5.92 5.28
CA PRO A 310 -25.60 -5.12 6.32
C PRO A 310 -24.10 -4.93 6.06
N SER A 311 -23.63 -3.68 6.05
CA SER A 311 -22.21 -3.37 5.91
C SER A 311 -21.83 -2.14 6.72
N ALA A 312 -21.13 -2.38 7.82
CA ALA A 312 -20.54 -1.31 8.63
C ALA A 312 -19.56 -0.49 7.78
N TYR A 313 -18.70 -1.14 6.99
CA TYR A 313 -17.71 -0.45 6.17
C TYR A 313 -18.35 0.52 5.18
N SER A 314 -19.34 0.07 4.38
CA SER A 314 -20.00 0.93 3.40
C SER A 314 -20.74 2.10 4.05
N TYR A 315 -21.46 1.85 5.15
CA TYR A 315 -22.11 2.90 5.91
C TYR A 315 -21.11 3.92 6.46
N ILE A 316 -20.00 3.45 7.01
CA ILE A 316 -18.99 4.32 7.59
C ILE A 316 -18.35 5.21 6.50
N GLN A 317 -17.99 4.62 5.37
CA GLN A 317 -17.43 5.36 4.24
C GLN A 317 -18.41 6.44 3.72
N ASP A 318 -19.70 6.11 3.63
CA ASP A 318 -20.75 7.02 3.17
C ASP A 318 -21.08 8.11 4.20
N SER A 319 -21.39 7.74 5.45
CA SER A 319 -21.95 8.65 6.46
C SER A 319 -20.89 9.48 7.20
N PHE A 320 -19.71 8.94 7.50
CA PHE A 320 -18.67 9.68 8.23
C PHE A 320 -17.62 10.32 7.33
N TRP A 321 -17.40 9.74 6.15
CA TRP A 321 -16.38 10.21 5.21
C TRP A 321 -16.93 10.74 3.89
N ASP A 322 -18.25 10.71 3.64
CA ASP A 322 -18.89 11.18 2.40
C ASP A 322 -18.26 10.61 1.10
N VAL A 323 -17.80 9.35 1.18
CA VAL A 323 -17.23 8.63 0.05
C VAL A 323 -18.34 8.20 -0.90
N GLY A 324 -18.21 8.54 -2.17
CA GLY A 324 -19.19 8.19 -3.19
C GLY A 324 -18.82 8.73 -4.56
N PHE A 325 -19.54 8.27 -5.59
CA PHE A 325 -19.26 8.65 -6.97
C PHE A 325 -19.37 10.18 -7.16
N LEU A 326 -18.23 10.79 -7.45
CA LEU A 326 -18.00 12.22 -7.71
C LEU A 326 -18.44 13.19 -6.61
N ARG A 327 -18.78 12.71 -5.40
CA ARG A 327 -19.23 13.58 -4.29
C ARG A 327 -18.18 14.59 -3.81
N TYR A 328 -16.91 14.22 -3.93
CA TYR A 328 -15.77 15.03 -3.50
C TYR A 328 -15.42 16.19 -4.45
N TYR A 329 -16.02 16.26 -5.64
CA TYR A 329 -15.69 17.27 -6.66
C TYR A 329 -16.32 18.62 -6.36
N GLN A 330 -15.71 19.35 -5.41
CA GLN A 330 -16.14 20.65 -4.94
C GLN A 330 -15.02 21.68 -5.11
N LEU A 331 -15.35 22.95 -5.39
CA LEU A 331 -14.36 24.01 -5.63
C LEU A 331 -13.38 24.21 -4.46
N LYS A 332 -13.84 24.01 -3.22
CA LYS A 332 -12.98 24.08 -2.03
C LYS A 332 -11.86 23.03 -1.99
N GLN A 333 -12.00 21.94 -2.75
CA GLN A 333 -11.04 20.83 -2.76
C GLN A 333 -9.93 20.99 -3.82
N ILE A 334 -9.93 22.07 -4.61
CA ILE A 334 -8.91 22.33 -5.64
C ILE A 334 -7.47 22.14 -5.12
N PRO A 335 -7.08 22.61 -3.92
CA PRO A 335 -5.74 22.37 -3.40
C PRO A 335 -5.39 20.87 -3.29
N ASN A 336 -6.33 20.04 -2.85
CA ASN A 336 -6.14 18.59 -2.74
C ASN A 336 -6.01 17.92 -4.11
N PHE A 337 -6.74 18.40 -5.12
CA PHE A 337 -6.57 17.94 -6.51
C PHE A 337 -5.19 18.31 -7.06
N ILE A 338 -4.70 19.52 -6.78
CA ILE A 338 -3.35 19.95 -7.20
C ILE A 338 -2.28 19.07 -6.56
N LEU A 339 -2.46 18.70 -5.29
CA LEU A 339 -1.56 17.80 -4.58
C LEU A 339 -1.60 16.38 -5.21
N ALA A 340 -2.77 15.81 -5.47
CA ALA A 340 -2.85 14.47 -6.07
C ALA A 340 -2.48 14.41 -7.57
N ALA A 341 -2.53 15.54 -8.29
CA ALA A 341 -2.40 15.60 -9.74
C ALA A 341 -1.12 14.97 -10.30
N PRO A 342 0.10 15.19 -9.74
CA PRO A 342 1.31 14.59 -10.29
C PRO A 342 1.29 13.06 -10.24
N LEU A 343 0.74 12.45 -9.18
CA LEU A 343 0.64 10.98 -9.12
C LEU A 343 -0.42 10.44 -10.09
N ILE A 344 -1.58 11.09 -10.15
CA ILE A 344 -2.66 10.72 -11.08
C ILE A 344 -2.15 10.80 -12.52
N ALA A 345 -1.45 11.88 -12.86
CA ALA A 345 -0.83 12.06 -14.17
C ALA A 345 0.22 10.98 -14.44
N LEU A 346 1.11 10.69 -13.49
CA LEU A 346 2.12 9.64 -13.64
C LEU A 346 1.48 8.27 -13.90
N CYS A 347 0.41 7.92 -13.18
CA CYS A 347 -0.34 6.69 -13.38
C CYS A 347 -1.08 6.66 -14.73
N GLY A 348 -1.74 7.76 -15.11
CA GLY A 348 -2.41 7.90 -16.38
C GLY A 348 -1.45 7.77 -17.57
N PHE A 349 -0.28 8.41 -17.48
CA PHE A 349 0.78 8.28 -18.48
C PHE A 349 1.37 6.87 -18.53
N ALA A 350 1.50 6.18 -17.39
CA ALA A 350 1.95 4.79 -17.36
C ALA A 350 1.00 3.88 -18.15
N VAL A 351 -0.32 4.00 -17.88
CA VAL A 351 -1.36 3.25 -18.58
C VAL A 351 -1.37 3.61 -20.07
N TYR A 352 -1.38 4.91 -20.41
CA TYR A 352 -1.38 5.37 -21.80
C TYR A 352 -0.15 4.87 -22.58
N SER A 353 1.05 5.02 -22.01
CA SER A 353 2.31 4.61 -22.64
C SER A 353 2.32 3.10 -22.90
N TYR A 354 1.88 2.30 -21.93
CA TYR A 354 1.83 0.85 -22.09
C TYR A 354 0.81 0.43 -23.14
N CYS A 355 -0.42 0.96 -23.07
CA CYS A 355 -1.52 0.61 -23.98
C CYS A 355 -1.22 1.03 -25.42
N ARG A 356 -0.52 2.14 -25.64
CA ARG A 356 -0.10 2.58 -26.97
C ARG A 356 0.86 1.58 -27.65
N VAL A 357 1.78 0.99 -26.89
CA VAL A 357 2.78 0.04 -27.40
C VAL A 357 2.23 -1.39 -27.48
N ASN A 358 1.38 -1.78 -26.53
CA ASN A 358 0.85 -3.12 -26.37
C ASN A 358 -0.66 -3.21 -26.67
N TRP A 359 -1.17 -2.43 -27.63
CA TRP A 359 -2.62 -2.33 -27.91
C TRP A 359 -3.30 -3.68 -28.20
N SER A 360 -2.62 -4.59 -28.92
CA SER A 360 -3.14 -5.94 -29.20
C SER A 360 -3.35 -6.76 -27.93
N LEU A 361 -2.42 -6.65 -26.98
CA LEU A 361 -2.50 -7.30 -25.67
C LEU A 361 -3.65 -6.71 -24.86
N CYS A 362 -3.79 -5.38 -24.86
CA CYS A 362 -4.88 -4.67 -24.18
C CYS A 362 -6.25 -5.07 -24.73
N ARG A 363 -6.41 -5.11 -26.06
CA ARG A 363 -7.67 -5.50 -26.71
C ARG A 363 -8.09 -6.93 -26.38
N THR A 364 -7.12 -7.82 -26.17
CA THR A 364 -7.38 -9.22 -25.83
C THR A 364 -7.33 -9.51 -24.33
N LEU A 365 -7.29 -8.46 -23.50
CA LEU A 365 -7.16 -8.54 -22.05
C LEU A 365 -5.99 -9.43 -21.59
N GLY A 366 -4.90 -9.48 -22.36
CA GLY A 366 -3.75 -10.34 -22.07
C GLY A 366 -3.98 -11.83 -22.32
N LEU A 367 -5.19 -12.23 -22.75
CA LEU A 367 -5.58 -13.63 -22.98
C LEU A 367 -5.35 -14.06 -24.43
N GLY A 368 -5.25 -13.13 -25.39
CA GLY A 368 -5.27 -13.40 -26.84
C GLY A 368 -4.09 -12.97 -27.66
N ALA A 369 -2.99 -12.54 -27.02
CA ALA A 369 -1.78 -12.23 -27.77
C ALA A 369 -1.04 -13.52 -28.15
N GLU A 370 -1.22 -13.97 -29.40
CA GLU A 370 -0.21 -14.78 -30.07
C GLU A 370 1.04 -13.93 -30.27
N ARG A 371 2.22 -14.53 -30.04
CA ARG A 371 3.49 -13.92 -30.39
C ARG A 371 3.49 -13.79 -31.91
N LYS A 372 3.49 -12.56 -32.45
CA LYS A 372 3.79 -12.38 -33.88
C LYS A 372 5.18 -12.96 -34.12
N GLU A 373 5.29 -13.88 -35.07
CA GLU A 373 6.56 -14.52 -35.45
C GLU A 373 7.64 -13.49 -35.84
N ASP A 374 7.23 -12.28 -36.26
CA ASP A 374 8.12 -11.18 -36.66
C ASP A 374 8.87 -10.47 -35.52
N GLU A 375 8.60 -10.76 -34.23
CA GLU A 375 9.36 -10.15 -33.12
C GLU A 375 10.64 -10.94 -32.79
N GLU A 376 11.76 -10.59 -33.45
CA GLU A 376 13.10 -11.17 -33.26
C GLU A 376 13.60 -11.13 -31.79
N LYS A 377 13.15 -10.18 -30.96
CA LYS A 377 13.53 -10.08 -29.54
C LYS A 377 12.33 -9.87 -28.62
N PRO A 378 12.25 -10.59 -27.48
CA PRO A 378 11.19 -10.37 -26.50
C PRO A 378 11.29 -8.95 -25.93
N ARG A 379 10.16 -8.24 -25.87
CA ARG A 379 10.06 -6.92 -25.25
C ARG A 379 10.42 -7.01 -23.76
N THR A 380 11.37 -6.21 -23.30
CA THR A 380 11.79 -6.11 -21.89
C THR A 380 11.50 -4.72 -21.31
N GLY A 381 11.74 -4.55 -20.02
CA GLY A 381 11.46 -3.35 -19.26
C GLY A 381 9.97 -3.12 -19.05
N PHE A 382 9.57 -1.85 -19.01
CA PHE A 382 8.18 -1.44 -18.76
C PHE A 382 7.19 -1.96 -19.83
N ASN A 383 7.66 -2.15 -21.08
CA ASN A 383 6.82 -2.61 -22.18
C ASN A 383 6.70 -4.14 -22.27
N SER A 384 7.25 -4.86 -21.30
CA SER A 384 7.13 -6.32 -21.17
C SER A 384 5.65 -6.78 -21.12
N PRO A 385 5.25 -7.85 -21.84
CA PRO A 385 3.87 -8.37 -21.79
C PRO A 385 3.41 -8.77 -20.39
N GLN A 386 4.33 -9.18 -19.51
CA GLN A 386 4.05 -9.54 -18.11
C GLN A 386 3.51 -8.36 -17.30
N VAL A 387 3.85 -7.13 -17.68
CA VAL A 387 3.40 -5.90 -16.98
C VAL A 387 1.88 -5.65 -17.16
N PHE A 388 1.24 -6.27 -18.15
CA PHE A 388 -0.16 -6.03 -18.49
C PHE A 388 -1.14 -6.17 -17.32
N VAL A 389 -1.05 -7.28 -16.56
CA VAL A 389 -1.99 -7.53 -15.44
C VAL A 389 -1.90 -6.45 -14.37
N TYR A 390 -0.70 -5.93 -14.14
CA TYR A 390 -0.45 -4.84 -13.20
C TYR A 390 -0.96 -3.49 -13.73
N ILE A 391 -0.90 -3.27 -15.04
CA ILE A 391 -1.51 -2.09 -15.69
C ILE A 391 -3.03 -2.14 -15.58
N ALA A 392 -3.65 -3.31 -15.81
CA ALA A 392 -5.09 -3.49 -15.62
C ALA A 392 -5.50 -3.23 -14.16
N HIS A 393 -4.74 -3.78 -13.21
CA HIS A 393 -4.93 -3.55 -11.77
C HIS A 393 -4.80 -2.06 -11.41
N LEU A 394 -3.72 -1.39 -11.86
CA LEU A 394 -3.54 0.06 -11.65
C LEU A 394 -4.69 0.86 -12.27
N SER A 395 -5.13 0.51 -13.48
CA SER A 395 -6.20 1.24 -14.18
C SER A 395 -7.51 1.19 -13.41
N PHE A 396 -7.86 0.01 -12.88
CA PHE A 396 -9.03 -0.15 -12.02
C PHE A 396 -8.91 0.69 -10.73
N LEU A 397 -7.78 0.58 -10.02
CA LEU A 397 -7.56 1.33 -8.79
C LEU A 397 -7.54 2.85 -9.02
N LEU A 398 -6.93 3.31 -10.11
CA LEU A 398 -6.88 4.72 -10.49
C LEU A 398 -8.30 5.24 -10.80
N LEU A 399 -9.06 4.52 -11.62
CA LEU A 399 -10.44 4.89 -11.94
C LEU A 399 -11.30 4.96 -10.67
N PHE A 400 -11.25 3.92 -9.84
CA PHE A 400 -12.02 3.87 -8.60
C PHE A 400 -11.64 5.01 -7.64
N SER A 401 -10.33 5.22 -7.42
CA SER A 401 -9.86 6.23 -6.47
C SER A 401 -10.13 7.66 -6.93
N VAL A 402 -10.06 7.96 -8.23
CA VAL A 402 -10.39 9.29 -8.76
C VAL A 402 -11.90 9.56 -8.75
N THR A 403 -12.73 8.52 -8.91
CA THR A 403 -14.18 8.71 -9.04
C THR A 403 -14.94 8.57 -7.73
N ASN A 404 -14.50 7.71 -6.80
CA ASN A 404 -15.28 7.36 -5.61
C ASN A 404 -14.60 7.77 -4.30
N MET A 405 -13.27 7.95 -4.27
CA MET A 405 -12.54 8.28 -3.04
C MET A 405 -12.22 9.77 -2.96
N HIS A 406 -11.90 10.25 -1.75
CA HIS A 406 -11.32 11.57 -1.56
C HIS A 406 -9.97 11.66 -2.27
N ILE A 407 -9.80 12.69 -3.10
CA ILE A 407 -8.63 12.78 -3.99
C ILE A 407 -7.31 12.83 -3.22
N GLN A 408 -7.34 13.39 -2.01
CA GLN A 408 -6.19 13.54 -1.13
C GLN A 408 -5.57 12.15 -0.84
N VAL A 409 -6.41 11.14 -0.55
CA VAL A 409 -6.01 9.77 -0.18
C VAL A 409 -5.40 8.99 -1.35
N VAL A 410 -5.60 9.43 -2.59
CA VAL A 410 -5.17 8.71 -3.81
C VAL A 410 -3.67 8.44 -3.80
N THR A 411 -2.88 9.39 -3.31
CA THR A 411 -1.41 9.28 -3.33
C THR A 411 -0.93 8.08 -2.51
N ARG A 412 -1.34 8.00 -1.24
CA ARG A 412 -0.99 6.88 -0.36
C ARG A 412 -1.63 5.56 -0.78
N PHE A 413 -2.88 5.62 -1.28
CA PHE A 413 -3.61 4.46 -1.77
C PHE A 413 -2.86 3.78 -2.90
N LEU A 414 -2.57 4.49 -3.99
CA LEU A 414 -1.92 3.91 -5.16
C LEU A 414 -0.46 3.52 -4.88
N ALA A 415 0.27 4.31 -4.07
CA ALA A 415 1.67 4.06 -3.73
C ALA A 415 1.90 2.72 -3.00
N SER A 416 0.94 2.30 -2.16
CA SER A 416 0.98 1.02 -1.44
C SER A 416 0.42 -0.16 -2.25
N SER A 417 -0.43 0.11 -3.24
CA SER A 417 -1.17 -0.93 -3.97
C SER A 417 -0.57 -1.35 -5.30
N SER A 418 0.24 -0.51 -5.95
CA SER A 418 0.69 -0.79 -7.32
C SER A 418 2.20 -0.64 -7.52
N PRO A 419 2.89 -1.69 -8.02
CA PRO A 419 4.31 -1.59 -8.36
C PRO A 419 4.54 -0.75 -9.64
N VAL A 420 3.51 -0.55 -10.46
CA VAL A 420 3.59 0.10 -11.78
C VAL A 420 4.07 1.55 -11.69
N ILE A 421 3.69 2.26 -10.63
CA ILE A 421 4.12 3.65 -10.39
C ILE A 421 5.65 3.73 -10.40
N TYR A 422 6.28 2.79 -9.70
CA TYR A 422 7.71 2.73 -9.54
C TYR A 422 8.39 2.16 -10.79
N TRP A 423 7.78 1.19 -11.48
CA TRP A 423 8.28 0.70 -12.77
C TRP A 423 8.30 1.80 -13.83
N PHE A 424 7.24 2.58 -13.92
CA PHE A 424 7.14 3.66 -14.88
C PHE A 424 8.06 4.83 -14.51
N ALA A 425 8.12 5.21 -13.23
CA ALA A 425 9.08 6.21 -12.76
C ALA A 425 10.53 5.77 -13.04
N ALA A 426 10.88 4.50 -12.81
CA ALA A 426 12.18 3.93 -13.15
C ALA A 426 12.45 3.96 -14.66
N HIS A 427 11.42 3.73 -15.48
CA HIS A 427 11.51 3.80 -16.93
C HIS A 427 11.77 5.22 -17.43
N LEU A 428 11.07 6.21 -16.87
CA LEU A 428 11.23 7.64 -17.21
C LEU A 428 12.58 8.21 -16.75
N THR A 429 13.14 7.67 -15.68
CA THR A 429 14.42 8.11 -15.10
C THR A 429 15.61 7.31 -15.62
N ARG A 430 15.43 6.34 -16.52
CA ARG A 430 16.53 5.56 -17.11
C ARG A 430 17.48 6.47 -17.90
N ASP A 431 18.79 6.27 -17.75
CA ASP A 431 19.79 7.02 -18.53
C ASP A 431 19.82 6.53 -19.99
N ASP A 432 19.98 7.46 -20.93
CA ASP A 432 20.09 7.15 -22.35
C ASP A 432 21.48 6.53 -22.65
N PRO A 433 21.58 5.45 -23.44
CA PRO A 433 22.87 4.84 -23.79
C PRO A 433 23.86 5.81 -24.45
N GLN A 434 23.37 6.89 -25.09
CA GLN A 434 24.20 7.90 -25.74
C GLN A 434 24.92 8.84 -24.74
N HIS A 435 24.39 9.05 -23.54
CA HIS A 435 25.02 9.92 -22.53
C HIS A 435 26.15 9.24 -21.76
N SER A 436 26.16 7.90 -21.73
CA SER A 436 27.27 7.09 -21.19
C SER A 436 28.53 7.16 -22.06
N LYS A 437 28.38 7.34 -23.38
CA LYS A 437 29.51 7.41 -24.31
C LYS A 437 30.29 8.74 -24.25
N THR A 438 29.70 9.80 -23.71
CA THR A 438 30.30 11.14 -23.67
C THR A 438 31.08 11.45 -22.40
N ASN A 439 31.04 10.58 -21.38
CA ASN A 439 31.82 10.72 -20.15
C ASN A 439 32.87 9.61 -20.03
N PRO A 440 34.10 9.79 -20.55
CA PRO A 440 35.18 8.85 -20.33
C PRO A 440 35.79 9.11 -18.95
N ALA A 441 35.14 8.65 -17.87
CA ALA A 441 35.78 8.38 -16.57
C ALA A 441 34.78 7.85 -15.53
N ALA A 442 34.60 6.53 -15.51
CA ALA A 442 34.63 5.80 -14.25
C ALA A 442 35.37 4.49 -14.54
N PRO A 443 36.45 4.16 -13.81
CA PRO A 443 37.19 2.93 -14.06
C PRO A 443 36.25 1.73 -13.91
N GLU A 444 36.36 0.76 -14.82
CA GLU A 444 35.63 -0.53 -14.84
C GLU A 444 35.84 -1.41 -13.59
N ASN A 445 36.40 -0.87 -12.51
CA ASN A 445 36.78 -1.56 -11.28
C ASN A 445 35.90 -1.26 -10.05
N THR A 446 34.75 -0.60 -10.18
CA THR A 446 33.77 -0.56 -9.07
C THR A 446 32.94 -1.84 -9.06
N VAL A 447 33.38 -2.81 -8.25
CA VAL A 447 32.75 -4.13 -7.99
C VAL A 447 31.38 -4.01 -7.27
N TYR A 448 30.91 -2.80 -6.97
CA TYR A 448 29.62 -2.54 -6.33
C TYR A 448 28.68 -1.77 -7.27
N PRO A 449 27.36 -2.10 -7.30
CA PRO A 449 26.41 -1.27 -8.00
C PRO A 449 26.34 0.09 -7.32
N THR A 450 26.87 1.11 -7.98
CA THR A 450 26.67 2.51 -7.57
C THR A 450 25.17 2.81 -7.59
N ASN A 451 24.65 3.39 -6.52
CA ASN A 451 23.23 3.74 -6.39
C ASN A 451 22.83 4.74 -7.48
N PRO A 452 22.06 4.33 -8.51
CA PRO A 452 21.80 5.17 -9.68
C PRO A 452 20.94 6.39 -9.34
N VAL A 453 20.04 6.28 -8.36
CA VAL A 453 19.18 7.39 -7.94
C VAL A 453 20.01 8.46 -7.23
N LEU A 454 20.88 8.06 -6.29
CA LEU A 454 21.80 9.00 -5.63
C LEU A 454 22.76 9.65 -6.63
N GLN A 455 23.27 8.90 -7.61
CA GLN A 455 24.13 9.46 -8.66
C GLN A 455 23.39 10.51 -9.50
N GLN A 456 22.13 10.28 -9.83
CA GLN A 456 21.30 11.26 -10.55
C GLN A 456 20.97 12.49 -9.71
N ILE A 457 20.76 12.33 -8.40
CA ILE A 457 20.57 13.45 -7.47
C ILE A 457 21.86 14.29 -7.38
N HIS A 458 23.02 13.65 -7.26
CA HIS A 458 24.31 14.34 -7.24
C HIS A 458 24.56 15.09 -8.57
N ASN A 459 24.24 14.45 -9.69
CA ASN A 459 24.41 15.00 -11.04
C ASN A 459 23.13 15.69 -11.55
N TRP A 460 22.41 16.39 -10.66
CA TRP A 460 21.09 16.97 -10.94
C TRP A 460 21.05 17.83 -12.20
N LYS A 461 22.04 18.73 -12.37
CA LYS A 461 22.08 19.69 -13.49
C LYS A 461 22.24 19.01 -14.86
N SER A 462 22.90 17.86 -14.91
CA SER A 462 23.08 17.08 -16.15
C SER A 462 21.94 16.08 -16.41
N ALA A 463 21.04 15.87 -15.45
CA ALA A 463 19.92 14.95 -15.63
C ALA A 463 18.88 15.51 -16.61
N ARG A 464 18.21 14.61 -17.35
CA ARG A 464 17.11 14.97 -18.26
C ARG A 464 15.99 15.67 -17.48
N ARG A 465 15.31 16.64 -18.10
CA ARG A 465 14.17 17.36 -17.49
C ARG A 465 13.08 16.44 -16.95
N THR A 466 12.81 15.31 -17.61
CA THR A 466 11.86 14.30 -17.13
C THR A 466 12.34 13.65 -15.84
N THR A 467 13.62 13.29 -15.76
CA THR A 467 14.26 12.74 -14.55
C THR A 467 14.22 13.75 -13.41
N GLN A 468 14.58 15.00 -13.68
CA GLN A 468 14.48 16.10 -12.71
C GLN A 468 13.05 16.29 -12.21
N GLY A 469 12.05 16.25 -13.10
CA GLY A 469 10.65 16.38 -12.72
C GLY A 469 10.16 15.24 -11.82
N VAL A 470 10.46 13.99 -12.18
CA VAL A 470 10.06 12.81 -11.40
C VAL A 470 10.78 12.77 -10.05
N LEU A 471 12.12 12.89 -10.03
CA LEU A 471 12.88 12.88 -8.78
C LEU A 471 12.54 14.08 -7.90
N GLY A 472 12.34 15.26 -8.49
CA GLY A 472 11.97 16.48 -7.77
C GLY A 472 10.62 16.33 -7.09
N TYR A 473 9.64 15.75 -7.78
CA TYR A 473 8.35 15.41 -7.19
C TYR A 473 8.49 14.42 -6.02
N PHE A 474 9.23 13.32 -6.19
CA PHE A 474 9.42 12.29 -5.15
C PHE A 474 10.12 12.87 -3.90
N LEU A 475 11.18 13.65 -4.11
CA LEU A 475 11.93 14.29 -3.02
C LEU A 475 11.12 15.38 -2.33
N PHE A 476 10.42 16.23 -3.09
CA PHE A 476 9.56 17.28 -2.54
C PHE A 476 8.51 16.69 -1.60
N TYR A 477 7.84 15.61 -2.01
CA TYR A 477 6.85 14.96 -1.17
C TYR A 477 7.45 14.29 0.07
N ASN A 478 8.66 13.74 -0.01
CA ASN A 478 9.32 13.17 1.17
C ASN A 478 9.76 14.24 2.16
N VAL A 479 10.21 15.40 1.69
CA VAL A 479 10.66 16.48 2.59
C VAL A 479 9.47 17.26 3.12
N VAL A 480 8.71 17.90 2.23
CA VAL A 480 7.59 18.76 2.65
C VAL A 480 6.49 17.94 3.30
N GLY A 481 6.23 16.73 2.78
CA GLY A 481 5.14 15.92 3.29
C GLY A 481 5.33 15.34 4.65
N VAL A 482 6.56 14.95 4.97
CA VAL A 482 6.89 14.50 6.32
C VAL A 482 6.72 15.65 7.31
N ALA A 483 7.20 16.85 6.97
CA ALA A 483 7.04 18.00 7.84
C ALA A 483 5.56 18.35 8.08
N LEU A 484 4.77 18.47 7.01
CA LEU A 484 3.36 18.86 7.12
C LEU A 484 2.52 17.81 7.85
N HIS A 485 2.67 16.53 7.51
CA HIS A 485 1.93 15.45 8.18
C HIS A 485 2.26 15.39 9.68
N SER A 486 3.54 15.53 10.04
CA SER A 486 3.99 15.48 11.42
C SER A 486 3.45 16.61 12.28
N ASN A 487 2.95 17.70 11.71
CA ASN A 487 2.43 18.85 12.44
C ASN A 487 0.94 19.13 12.17
N PHE A 488 0.15 18.10 11.88
CA PHE A 488 -1.30 18.21 11.61
C PHE A 488 -1.70 19.18 10.48
N PHE A 489 -0.78 19.52 9.58
CA PHE A 489 -1.16 20.21 8.35
C PHE A 489 -1.73 19.20 7.36
N ASN A 490 -2.82 19.60 6.69
CA ASN A 490 -3.43 18.81 5.64
C ASN A 490 -2.38 18.43 4.59
N TRP A 491 -1.94 17.18 4.65
CA TRP A 491 -0.99 16.60 3.73
C TRP A 491 -1.55 15.29 3.24
N THR A 492 -2.07 15.32 2.01
CA THR A 492 -2.84 14.23 1.37
C THR A 492 -4.04 13.75 2.17
#